data_AF-A0A7J3YT70-F1
#
_entry.id   AF-A0A7J3YT70-F1
#
_cell.length_a   1.000
_cell.length_b   1.000
_cell.length_c   1.000
_cell.angle_alpha   90.00
_cell.angle_beta   90.00
_cell.angle_gamma   90.00
#
_symmetry.space_group_name_H-M   'P 1'
#
loop_
_entity.id
_entity.type
_entity.pdbx_description
1 polymer ?
#
loop_
_entity_poly.entity_id
_entity_poly.type
_entity_poly.pdbx_seq_one_letter_code
_entity_poly.pdbx_strand_id
1 'polypeptide(L)'
;MSSKSKIISNVMAYVKDEELKSKLENLTPEEVKVLEYFIQNVSVGAIVAVRELKSLYRVEDPRHVIRRLIEKGLLEQGYGNYSLAKSLREALLSILLASKV
;
A
#
# COMPACT_ATOMS: atom_id res chain seq x y z
N MET A 1 7.85 -7.44 -18.17
CA MET A 1 6.47 -6.93 -17.92
C MET A 1 5.97 -7.59 -16.66
N SER A 2 5.89 -6.87 -15.54
CA SER A 2 5.35 -7.43 -14.30
C SER A 2 3.84 -7.54 -14.44
N SER A 3 3.29 -8.74 -14.29
CA SER A 3 1.85 -8.93 -14.12
C SER A 3 1.36 -7.97 -13.04
N LYS A 4 0.30 -7.20 -13.31
CA LYS A 4 -0.33 -6.33 -12.31
C LYS A 4 -0.62 -7.16 -11.07
N SER A 5 -0.29 -6.64 -9.89
CA SER A 5 -0.63 -7.29 -8.62
C SER A 5 -2.13 -7.60 -8.58
N LYS A 6 -2.48 -8.86 -8.29
CA LYS A 6 -3.87 -9.27 -8.12
C LYS A 6 -4.52 -8.55 -6.94
N ILE A 7 -3.74 -8.31 -5.87
CA ILE A 7 -4.20 -7.58 -4.68
C ILE A 7 -4.56 -6.15 -5.05
N ILE A 8 -3.66 -5.41 -5.72
CA ILE A 8 -3.91 -4.02 -6.11
C ILE A 8 -5.09 -3.93 -7.07
N SER A 9 -5.18 -4.84 -8.04
CA SER A 9 -6.29 -4.87 -9.00
C SER A 9 -7.63 -5.05 -8.29
N ASN A 10 -7.70 -5.92 -7.27
CA ASN A 10 -8.89 -6.09 -6.45
C ASN A 10 -9.21 -4.82 -5.65
N VAL A 11 -8.22 -4.16 -5.05
CA VAL A 11 -8.43 -2.89 -4.33
C VAL A 11 -8.98 -1.82 -5.25
N MET A 12 -8.39 -1.65 -6.44
CA MET A 12 -8.81 -0.65 -7.43
C MET A 12 -10.28 -0.80 -7.84
N ALA A 13 -10.81 -2.02 -7.90
CA ALA A 13 -12.22 -2.25 -8.25
C ALA A 13 -13.21 -1.63 -7.24
N TYR A 14 -12.76 -1.38 -6.01
CA TYR A 14 -13.56 -0.79 -4.93
C TYR A 14 -13.22 0.66 -4.63
N VAL A 15 -12.18 1.21 -5.27
CA VAL A 15 -11.88 2.64 -5.22
C VAL A 15 -12.84 3.39 -6.15
N LYS A 16 -13.48 4.44 -5.65
CA LYS A 16 -14.36 5.32 -6.45
C LYS A 16 -13.67 6.58 -6.96
N ASP A 17 -12.58 6.98 -6.29
CA ASP A 17 -11.79 8.15 -6.63
C ASP A 17 -10.86 7.84 -7.81
N GLU A 18 -11.08 8.51 -8.94
CA GLU A 18 -10.30 8.33 -10.16
C GLU A 18 -8.85 8.84 -10.03
N GLU A 19 -8.60 9.84 -9.19
CA GLU A 19 -7.24 10.31 -8.91
C GLU A 19 -6.46 9.23 -8.13
N LEU A 20 -7.11 8.62 -7.14
CA LEU A 20 -6.53 7.51 -6.39
C LEU A 20 -6.28 6.29 -7.28
N LYS A 21 -7.20 5.95 -8.19
CA LYS A 21 -6.97 4.89 -9.18
C LYS A 21 -5.75 5.16 -10.05
N SER A 22 -5.62 6.38 -10.59
CA SER A 22 -4.47 6.76 -11.42
C SER A 22 -3.14 6.62 -10.66
N LYS A 23 -3.11 6.97 -9.37
CA LYS A 23 -1.93 6.77 -8.51
C LYS A 23 -1.57 5.30 -8.35
N LEU A 24 -2.57 4.42 -8.19
CA LEU A 24 -2.37 2.97 -8.07
C LEU A 24 -1.92 2.31 -9.39
N GLU A 25 -2.32 2.85 -10.55
CA GLU A 25 -1.89 2.37 -11.85
C GLU A 25 -0.43 2.70 -12.17
N ASN A 26 0.05 3.84 -11.66
CA ASN A 26 1.38 4.39 -11.95
C ASN A 26 2.39 4.10 -10.83
N LEU A 27 2.36 2.88 -10.28
CA LEU A 27 3.31 2.40 -9.29
C LEU A 27 4.47 1.63 -9.94
N THR A 28 5.67 1.88 -9.45
CA THR A 28 6.84 1.06 -9.76
C THR A 28 6.74 -0.33 -9.13
N PRO A 29 7.49 -1.34 -9.62
CA PRO A 29 7.48 -2.68 -9.03
C PRO A 29 7.85 -2.72 -7.54
N GLU A 30 8.76 -1.85 -7.07
CA GLU A 30 9.07 -1.74 -5.64
C GLU A 30 7.94 -1.10 -4.84
N GLU A 31 7.31 -0.05 -5.36
CA GLU A 31 6.16 0.60 -4.72
C GLU A 31 4.98 -0.37 -4.58
N VAL A 32 4.74 -1.20 -5.60
CA VAL A 32 3.74 -2.28 -5.54
C VAL A 32 4.03 -3.22 -4.37
N LYS A 33 5.26 -3.72 -4.23
CA LYS A 33 5.63 -4.61 -3.12
C LYS A 33 5.41 -3.98 -1.75
N VAL A 34 5.85 -2.72 -1.59
CA VAL A 34 5.69 -2.00 -0.31
C VAL A 34 4.22 -1.73 -0.02
N LEU A 35 3.43 -1.33 -1.02
CA LEU A 35 2.01 -1.08 -0.83
C LEU A 35 1.26 -2.36 -0.48
N GLU A 36 1.56 -3.49 -1.13
CA GLU A 36 0.98 -4.80 -0.80
C GLU A 36 1.26 -5.21 0.64
N TYR A 37 2.49 -5.00 1.11
CA TYR A 37 2.86 -5.22 2.51
C TYR A 37 1.96 -4.39 3.45
N PHE A 38 1.72 -3.12 3.14
CA PHE A 38 0.82 -2.29 3.96
C PHE A 38 -0.67 -2.61 3.76
N ILE A 39 -1.10 -3.14 2.62
CA ILE A 39 -2.48 -3.63 2.45
C ILE A 39 -2.75 -4.81 3.40
N GLN A 40 -1.76 -5.68 3.59
CA GLN A 40 -1.89 -6.84 4.48
C GLN A 40 -1.81 -6.47 5.97
N ASN A 41 -0.94 -5.51 6.32
CA ASN A 41 -0.66 -5.19 7.72
C ASN A 41 -1.37 -3.92 8.22
N VAL A 42 -1.87 -3.08 7.32
CA VAL A 42 -2.57 -1.80 7.54
C VAL A 42 -1.75 -0.72 8.25
N SER A 43 -1.12 -1.01 9.39
CA SER A 43 -0.30 -0.08 10.16
C SER A 43 0.84 -0.82 10.84
N VAL A 44 2.07 -0.33 10.67
CA VAL A 44 3.28 -0.98 11.20
C VAL A 44 4.25 0.04 11.78
N GLY A 45 4.88 -0.31 12.91
CA GLY A 45 5.95 0.48 13.50
C GLY A 45 7.11 0.71 12.51
N ALA A 46 7.64 1.93 12.44
CA ALA A 46 8.55 2.36 11.40
C ALA A 46 9.85 1.51 11.34
N ILE A 47 10.38 1.12 12.49
CA ILE A 47 11.57 0.27 12.59
C ILE A 47 11.28 -1.13 12.03
N VAL A 48 10.13 -1.71 12.39
CA VAL A 48 9.70 -3.03 11.94
C VAL A 48 9.46 -3.02 10.44
N ALA A 49 8.72 -2.03 9.93
CA ALA A 49 8.42 -1.89 8.51
C ALA A 49 9.70 -1.84 7.66
N VAL A 50 10.67 -0.99 8.02
CA VAL A 50 11.93 -0.88 7.27
C VAL A 50 12.72 -2.18 7.35
N ARG A 51 12.78 -2.84 8.51
CA ARG A 51 13.51 -4.10 8.69
C ARG A 51 12.92 -5.23 7.86
N GLU A 52 11.60 -5.40 7.91
CA GLU A 52 10.88 -6.47 7.20
C GLU A 52 10.92 -6.24 5.68
N LEU A 53 10.63 -5.03 5.21
CA LEU A 53 10.68 -4.70 3.79
C LEU A 53 12.08 -4.95 3.19
N LYS A 54 13.15 -4.63 3.94
CA LYS A 54 14.52 -4.91 3.51
C LYS A 54 14.86 -6.40 3.54
N SER A 55 14.55 -7.08 4.64
CA SER A 55 15.05 -8.44 4.91
C SER A 55 14.20 -9.53 4.24
N LEU A 56 12.88 -9.36 4.24
CA LEU A 56 11.91 -10.34 3.76
C LEU A 56 11.47 -10.04 2.33
N TYR A 57 11.17 -8.77 2.02
CA TYR A 57 10.64 -8.35 0.72
C TYR A 57 11.72 -7.88 -0.26
N ARG A 58 12.98 -7.81 0.19
CA ARG A 58 14.17 -7.44 -0.60
C ARG A 58 14.01 -6.10 -1.30
N VAL A 59 13.39 -5.13 -0.64
CA VAL A 59 13.34 -3.73 -1.09
C VAL A 59 14.68 -3.07 -0.72
N GLU A 60 15.38 -2.51 -1.71
CA GLU A 60 16.76 -2.02 -1.51
C GLU A 60 16.80 -0.82 -0.55
N ASP A 61 15.94 0.18 -0.81
CA ASP A 61 15.74 1.35 0.05
C ASP A 61 14.27 1.52 0.45
N PRO A 62 13.82 0.79 1.51
CA PRO A 62 12.44 0.88 1.97
C PRO A 62 12.04 2.29 2.39
N ARG A 63 12.96 3.09 2.94
CA ARG A 63 12.66 4.44 3.44
C ARG A 63 12.33 5.36 2.27
N HIS A 64 13.09 5.28 1.19
CA HIS A 64 12.82 6.04 -0.02
C HIS A 64 11.47 5.65 -0.65
N VAL A 65 11.19 4.35 -0.78
CA VAL A 65 9.93 3.87 -1.35
C VAL A 65 8.73 4.27 -0.49
N ILE A 66 8.81 4.11 0.84
CA ILE A 66 7.76 4.55 1.77
C ILE A 66 7.52 6.06 1.62
N ARG A 67 8.57 6.88 1.56
CA ARG A 67 8.43 8.33 1.38
C ARG A 67 7.68 8.66 0.09
N ARG A 68 8.03 8.04 -1.04
CA ARG A 68 7.33 8.24 -2.31
C ARG A 68 5.85 7.86 -2.23
N LEU A 69 5.53 6.76 -1.53
CA LEU A 69 4.13 6.36 -1.32
C LEU A 69 3.37 7.31 -0.40
N ILE A 70 4.03 7.93 0.58
CA ILE A 70 3.44 9.00 1.41
C ILE A 70 3.19 10.25 0.55
N GLU A 71 4.15 10.66 -0.28
CA GLU A 71 4.02 11.81 -1.21
C GLU A 71 2.87 11.58 -2.21
N LYS A 72 2.65 10.33 -2.65
CA LYS A 72 1.51 9.94 -3.47
C LYS A 72 0.18 9.90 -2.70
N GLY A 73 0.20 10.01 -1.37
CA GLY A 73 -0.99 9.91 -0.51
C GLY A 73 -1.54 8.49 -0.35
N LEU A 74 -0.70 7.47 -0.57
CA LEU A 74 -1.06 6.05 -0.44
C LEU A 74 -0.70 5.47 0.93
N LEU A 75 0.26 6.11 1.62
CA LEU A 75 0.62 5.85 3.00
C LEU A 75 0.55 7.14 3.83
N GLU A 76 0.43 6.99 5.13
CA GLU A 76 0.43 8.05 6.14
C GLU A 76 1.56 7.78 7.14
N GLN A 77 2.26 8.82 7.59
CA GLN A 77 3.25 8.73 8.66
C GLN A 77 2.65 9.22 9.98
N GLY A 78 2.69 8.36 11.00
CA GLY A 78 2.36 8.71 12.38
C GLY A 78 3.61 8.91 13.25
N TYR A 79 3.42 9.01 14.56
CA TYR A 79 4.54 9.04 15.50
C TYR A 79 5.13 7.63 15.68
N GLY A 80 6.17 7.33 14.92
CA GLY A 80 6.90 6.06 14.98
C GLY A 80 6.25 4.90 14.22
N ASN A 81 5.25 5.15 13.37
CA ASN A 81 4.62 4.16 12.50
C ASN A 81 4.34 4.69 11.09
N TYR A 82 4.09 3.76 10.18
CA TYR A 82 3.54 4.03 8.86
C TYR A 82 2.24 3.25 8.73
N SER A 83 1.25 3.84 8.06
CA SER A 83 -0.04 3.19 7.83
C SER A 83 -0.51 3.40 6.40
N LEU A 84 -1.38 2.52 5.93
CA LEU A 84 -2.10 2.67 4.67
C LEU A 84 -3.00 3.90 4.74
N ALA A 85 -3.05 4.74 3.71
CA ALA A 85 -3.89 5.93 3.73
C ALA A 85 -5.37 5.62 3.98
N LYS A 86 -6.09 6.56 4.62
CA LYS A 86 -7.50 6.38 5.01
C LYS A 86 -8.39 5.88 3.86
N SER A 87 -8.26 6.48 2.69
CA SER A 87 -9.05 6.13 1.49
C SER A 87 -8.87 4.67 1.07
N LEU A 88 -7.65 4.13 1.19
CA LEU A 88 -7.38 2.72 0.91
C LEU A 88 -7.90 1.80 2.03
N ARG A 89 -7.84 2.23 3.29
CA ARG A 89 -8.45 1.48 4.41
C ARG A 89 -9.97 1.33 4.22
N GLU A 90 -10.64 2.38 3.75
CA GLU A 90 -12.08 2.36 3.43
C GLU A 90 -12.40 1.43 2.25
N ALA A 91 -11.55 1.40 1.22
CA ALA A 91 -11.68 0.45 0.12
C ALA A 91 -11.53 -1.01 0.63
N LEU A 92 -10.54 -1.29 1.48
CA LEU A 92 -10.36 -2.62 2.09
C LEU A 92 -11.56 -3.02 2.94
N LEU A 93 -12.12 -2.10 3.74
CA LEU A 93 -13.32 -2.36 4.52
C LEU A 93 -14.51 -2.72 3.62
N SER A 94 -14.69 -1.99 2.51
CA SER A 94 -15.75 -2.25 1.53
C SER A 94 -15.65 -3.65 0.92
N ILE A 95 -14.43 -4.11 0.62
CA ILE A 95 -14.17 -5.48 0.13
C ILE A 95 -14.56 -6.52 1.18
N LEU A 96 -14.14 -6.32 2.43
CA LEU A 96 -14.44 -7.25 3.52
C LEU A 96 -15.95 -7.35 3.80
N LEU A 97 -16.67 -6.23 3.71
CA LEU A 97 -18.12 -6.22 3.84
C LEU A 97 -18.81 -6.93 2.68
N ALA A 98 -18.36 -6.71 1.44
CA ALA A 98 -18.91 -7.38 0.27
C ALA A 98 -18.61 -8.90 0.23
N SER A 99 -17.52 -9.34 0.86
CA SER A 99 -17.10 -10.75 0.91
C SER A 99 -17.83 -11.57 1.99
N LYS A 100 -18.53 -10.90 2.91
CA LYS A 100 -19.28 -11.54 4.02
C LYS A 100 -20.76 -11.77 3.69
N VAL A 101 -21.18 -11.38 2.48
CA VAL A 101 -22.53 -11.57 1.92
C VAL A 101 -22.46 -12.69 0.90
#